data_AF-A0A397UJH9-F1
#
_entry.id   AF-A0A397UJH9-F1
#
_cell.length_a   1.000
_cell.length_b   1.000
_cell.length_c   1.000
_cell.angle_alpha   90.00
_cell.angle_beta   90.00
_cell.angle_gamma   90.00
#
_symmetry.space_group_name_H-M   'P 1'
#
loop_
_entity.id
_entity.type
_entity.pdbx_description
1 polymer ?
#
loop_
_entity_poly.entity_id
_entity_poly.type
_entity_poly.pdbx_seq_one_letter_code
_entity_poly.pdbx_strand_id
1 'polypeptide(L)'
;MSRAIILFIILVSLTVSAIAAGVQVIYVGQDNMNQFVPNTVTAVKGDTIAFNFVGGQHDVVQASSYGNCSKMANGFDSGPNPSSNWFNYTVDVDKALLSYLVLLRFFSCLINEFF
;
A
#
# COMPACT_ATOMS: atom_id res chain seq x y z
N MET A 1 -2.80 -34.27 38.15
CA MET A 1 -2.03 -33.41 37.22
C MET A 1 -1.32 -32.36 38.07
N SER A 2 0.01 -32.33 38.02
CA SER A 2 0.83 -31.44 38.88
C SER A 2 0.55 -29.98 38.53
N ARG A 3 0.33 -29.12 39.55
CA ARG A 3 0.19 -27.66 39.39
C ARG A 3 1.36 -27.05 38.60
N ALA A 4 2.53 -27.68 38.65
CA ALA A 4 3.71 -27.28 37.87
C ALA A 4 3.54 -27.48 36.35
N ILE A 5 2.76 -28.48 35.91
CA ILE A 5 2.51 -28.75 34.48
C ILE A 5 1.59 -27.67 33.89
N ILE A 6 0.60 -27.22 34.66
CA ILE A 6 -0.33 -26.16 34.23
C ILE A 6 0.40 -24.81 34.13
N LEU A 7 1.27 -24.50 35.10
CA LEU A 7 2.11 -23.29 35.07
C LEU A 7 3.11 -23.29 33.90
N PHE A 8 3.66 -24.45 33.54
CA PHE A 8 4.59 -24.58 32.41
C PHE A 8 3.90 -24.38 31.05
N ILE A 9 2.65 -24.86 30.89
CA ILE A 9 1.87 -24.68 29.66
C ILE A 9 1.46 -23.21 29.46
N ILE A 10 1.10 -22.49 30.54
CA ILE A 10 0.74 -21.07 30.47
C ILE A 10 1.96 -20.19 30.12
N LEU A 11 3.15 -20.52 30.63
CA LEU A 11 4.38 -19.77 30.33
C LEU A 11 4.83 -19.91 28.87
N VAL A 12 4.62 -21.09 28.26
CA VAL A 12 4.98 -21.36 26.85
C VAL A 12 4.02 -20.67 25.85
N SER A 13 2.83 -20.28 26.29
CA SER A 13 1.77 -19.72 25.44
C SER A 13 1.92 -18.21 25.16
N LEU A 14 2.92 -17.53 25.75
CA LEU A 14 3.03 -16.06 25.73
C LEU A 14 4.03 -15.51 24.69
N THR A 15 4.31 -16.23 23.62
CA THR A 15 5.07 -15.68 22.49
C THR A 15 4.12 -15.05 21.47
N VAL A 16 3.52 -13.90 21.82
CA VAL A 16 2.89 -13.05 20.81
C VAL A 16 4.02 -12.48 19.95
N SER A 17 4.14 -12.97 18.73
CA SER A 17 5.05 -12.38 17.74
C SER A 17 4.48 -11.03 17.34
N ALA A 18 5.15 -9.93 17.67
CA ALA A 18 4.81 -8.63 17.13
C ALA A 18 5.06 -8.68 15.60
N ILE A 19 3.99 -8.57 14.81
CA ILE A 19 4.12 -8.36 13.37
C ILE A 19 4.62 -6.93 13.21
N ALA A 20 5.90 -6.77 12.88
CA ALA A 20 6.45 -5.45 12.57
C ALA A 20 5.80 -4.93 11.27
N ALA A 21 5.34 -3.69 11.28
CA ALA A 21 4.85 -3.02 10.09
C ALA A 21 5.95 -2.95 9.01
N GLY A 22 5.65 -3.46 7.82
CA GLY A 22 6.56 -3.42 6.68
C GLY A 22 6.49 -2.10 5.92
N VAL A 23 7.56 -1.78 5.19
CA VAL A 23 7.58 -0.68 4.21
C VAL A 23 7.78 -1.25 2.82
N GLN A 24 6.91 -0.89 1.88
CA GLN A 24 6.97 -1.32 0.48
C GLN A 24 7.15 -0.09 -0.40
N VAL A 25 8.26 -0.03 -1.13
CA VAL A 25 8.59 1.10 -2.00
C VAL A 25 8.08 0.85 -3.41
N ILE A 26 7.44 1.86 -3.99
CA ILE A 26 6.97 1.88 -5.39
C ILE A 26 7.57 3.11 -6.07
N TYR A 27 8.33 2.89 -7.14
CA TYR A 27 8.87 3.94 -7.98
C TYR A 27 7.81 4.42 -8.99
N VAL A 28 7.54 5.72 -9.02
CA VAL A 28 6.59 6.36 -9.92
C VAL A 28 7.36 7.13 -10.98
N GLY A 29 7.05 6.91 -12.26
CA GLY A 29 7.73 7.59 -13.35
C GLY A 29 9.09 6.98 -13.74
N GLN A 30 9.37 5.73 -13.32
CA GLN A 30 10.68 5.09 -13.56
C GLN A 30 10.99 4.99 -15.05
N ASP A 31 12.26 5.26 -15.40
CA ASP A 31 12.77 5.35 -16.78
C ASP A 31 12.07 6.43 -17.63
N ASN A 32 11.51 7.46 -16.98
CA ASN A 32 10.64 8.47 -17.59
C ASN A 32 9.41 7.87 -18.29
N MET A 33 9.02 6.66 -17.88
CA MET A 33 7.81 6.01 -18.35
C MET A 33 6.68 6.24 -17.35
N ASN A 34 5.49 6.26 -17.91
CA ASN A 34 4.29 6.49 -17.16
C ASN A 34 3.79 5.22 -16.44
N GLN A 35 4.56 4.79 -15.45
CA GLN A 35 4.41 3.49 -14.81
C GLN A 35 4.76 3.55 -13.33
N PHE A 36 4.43 2.45 -12.66
CA PHE A 36 4.78 2.20 -11.29
C PHE A 36 5.58 0.90 -11.21
N VAL A 37 6.66 0.90 -10.44
CA VAL A 37 7.60 -0.22 -10.35
C VAL A 37 7.94 -0.51 -8.87
N PRO A 38 7.63 -1.71 -8.35
CA PRO A 38 6.78 -2.72 -8.96
C PRO A 38 5.35 -2.19 -9.14
N ASN A 39 4.62 -2.74 -10.11
CA ASN A 39 3.22 -2.37 -10.27
C ASN A 39 2.38 -3.02 -9.16
N THR A 40 2.66 -4.26 -8.77
CA THR A 40 1.96 -4.94 -7.67
C THR A 40 2.84 -5.12 -6.44
N VAL A 41 2.27 -4.89 -5.25
CA VAL A 41 2.89 -5.14 -3.94
C VAL A 41 1.96 -6.02 -3.08
N THR A 42 2.25 -6.36 -1.83
CA THR A 42 1.26 -7.08 -0.98
C THR A 42 1.42 -6.60 0.44
N ALA A 43 0.42 -5.91 0.96
CA ALA A 43 0.49 -5.21 2.23
C ALA A 43 -0.66 -5.61 3.16
N VAL A 44 -0.38 -5.64 4.46
CA VAL A 44 -1.36 -5.89 5.52
C VAL A 44 -1.63 -4.63 6.34
N LYS A 45 -2.63 -4.66 7.23
CA LYS A 45 -2.89 -3.54 8.17
C LYS A 45 -1.60 -3.13 8.87
N GLY A 46 -1.33 -1.84 8.92
CA GLY A 46 -0.16 -1.25 9.57
C GLY A 46 1.04 -1.07 8.64
N ASP A 47 1.11 -1.75 7.50
CA ASP A 47 2.18 -1.54 6.53
C ASP A 47 2.12 -0.13 5.92
N THR A 48 3.28 0.35 5.45
CA THR A 48 3.37 1.59 4.68
C THR A 48 3.73 1.30 3.23
N ILE A 49 2.94 1.83 2.31
CA ILE A 49 3.30 1.95 0.89
C ILE A 49 3.95 3.30 0.68
N ALA A 50 5.22 3.30 0.28
CA ALA A 50 6.02 4.49 0.05
C ALA A 50 6.22 4.71 -1.46
N PHE A 51 5.59 5.74 -1.99
CA PHE A 51 5.68 6.13 -3.39
C PHE A 51 6.86 7.09 -3.56
N ASN A 52 7.86 6.67 -4.33
CA ASN A 52 9.02 7.46 -4.67
C ASN A 52 8.90 7.95 -6.11
N PHE A 53 8.72 9.26 -6.29
CA PHE A 53 8.60 9.85 -7.61
C PHE A 53 9.99 10.04 -8.20
N VAL A 54 10.32 9.32 -9.27
CA VAL A 54 11.69 9.28 -9.83
C VAL A 54 11.80 9.87 -11.24
N GLY A 55 10.67 10.13 -11.90
CA GLY A 55 10.64 10.78 -13.21
C GLY A 55 9.32 11.53 -13.41
N GLY A 56 9.36 12.58 -14.25
CA GLY A 56 8.17 13.36 -14.60
C GLY A 56 7.50 14.11 -13.45
N GLN A 57 6.24 14.50 -13.69
CA GLN A 57 5.32 15.05 -12.71
C GLN A 57 4.09 14.14 -12.68
N HIS A 58 3.84 13.48 -11.55
CA HIS A 58 2.80 12.46 -11.42
C HIS A 58 2.05 12.60 -10.09
N ASP A 59 0.88 11.98 -10.00
CA ASP A 59 0.10 11.83 -8.79
C ASP A 59 -0.19 10.35 -8.49
N VAL A 60 -0.69 10.10 -7.28
CA VAL A 60 -1.17 8.79 -6.85
C VAL A 60 -2.52 8.97 -6.19
N VAL A 61 -3.53 8.37 -6.80
CA VAL A 61 -4.91 8.40 -6.33
C VAL A 61 -5.41 7.00 -6.04
N GLN A 62 -6.20 6.86 -4.99
CA GLN A 62 -6.90 5.60 -4.73
C GLN A 62 -8.09 5.46 -5.68
N ALA A 63 -8.10 4.41 -6.51
CA ALA A 63 -9.20 4.09 -7.42
C ALA A 63 -10.35 3.36 -6.70
N SER A 64 -11.58 3.50 -7.21
CA SER A 64 -12.78 2.81 -6.68
C SER A 64 -12.87 1.33 -7.09
N SER A 65 -12.36 0.98 -8.27
CA SER A 65 -12.27 -0.41 -8.75
C SER A 65 -11.09 -0.60 -9.70
N TYR A 66 -10.62 -1.84 -9.83
CA TYR A 66 -9.57 -2.21 -10.78
C TYR A 66 -9.96 -1.85 -12.22
N GLY A 67 -9.05 -1.22 -12.96
CA GLY A 67 -9.28 -0.83 -14.36
C GLY A 67 -10.26 0.33 -14.56
N ASN A 68 -10.83 0.90 -13.49
CA ASN A 68 -11.58 2.14 -13.55
C ASN A 68 -10.74 3.27 -12.96
N CYS A 69 -10.42 4.25 -13.81
CA CYS A 69 -9.79 5.51 -13.42
C CYS A 69 -10.82 6.45 -12.79
N SER A 70 -11.48 6.03 -11.71
CA SER A 70 -12.36 6.90 -10.93
C SER A 70 -11.81 7.01 -9.52
N LYS A 71 -11.50 8.24 -9.08
CA LYS A 71 -11.07 8.50 -7.71
C LYS A 71 -12.11 7.97 -6.72
N MET A 72 -11.65 7.18 -5.76
CA MET A 72 -12.49 6.65 -4.70
C MET A 72 -12.97 7.80 -3.80
N ALA A 73 -14.28 7.81 -3.51
CA ALA A 73 -14.82 8.71 -2.48
C ALA A 73 -14.13 8.43 -1.14
N ASN A 74 -13.56 9.46 -0.52
CA ASN A 74 -12.76 9.37 0.70
C ASN A 74 -11.54 8.43 0.57
N GLY A 75 -11.01 8.25 -0.65
CA GLY A 75 -9.71 7.63 -0.89
C GLY A 75 -8.58 8.65 -0.74
N PHE A 76 -7.34 8.16 -0.67
CA PHE A 76 -6.19 9.04 -0.63
C PHE A 76 -5.87 9.64 -2.02
N ASP A 77 -5.18 10.77 -1.99
CA ASP A 77 -4.69 11.50 -3.15
C ASP A 77 -3.42 12.25 -2.74
N SER A 78 -2.32 12.03 -3.47
CA SER A 78 -1.04 12.70 -3.20
C SER A 78 -0.95 14.12 -3.77
N GLY A 79 -1.88 14.51 -4.65
CA GLY A 79 -1.71 15.64 -5.57
C GLY A 79 -0.57 15.43 -6.57
N PRO A 80 -0.28 16.42 -7.43
CA PRO A 80 0.86 16.39 -8.34
C PRO A 80 2.19 16.47 -7.60
N ASN A 81 3.13 15.60 -7.94
CA ASN A 81 4.44 15.47 -7.31
C ASN A 81 5.55 15.48 -8.37
N PRO A 82 6.62 16.29 -8.19
CA PRO A 82 7.80 16.23 -9.04
C PRO A 82 8.70 15.03 -8.68
N SER A 83 9.66 14.74 -9.55
CA SER A 83 10.76 13.82 -9.24
C SER A 83 11.49 14.20 -7.94
N SER A 84 11.98 13.21 -7.20
CA SER A 84 12.57 13.27 -5.85
C SER A 84 11.58 13.46 -4.70
N ASN A 85 10.27 13.58 -4.97
CA ASN A 85 9.28 13.65 -3.90
C ASN A 85 8.87 12.25 -3.40
N TRP A 86 8.27 12.21 -2.21
CA TRP A 86 7.74 11.00 -1.59
C TRP A 86 6.31 11.19 -1.11
N PHE A 87 5.49 10.15 -1.25
CA PHE A 87 4.15 10.07 -0.66
C PHE A 87 4.00 8.74 0.07
N ASN A 88 3.53 8.76 1.31
CA ASN A 88 3.41 7.55 2.14
C ASN A 88 1.95 7.31 2.50
N TYR A 89 1.50 6.08 2.32
CA TYR A 89 0.18 5.62 2.74
C TYR A 89 0.31 4.46 3.72
N THR A 90 -0.29 4.61 4.91
CA THR A 90 -0.37 3.53 5.91
C THR A 90 -1.69 2.78 5.75
N VAL A 91 -1.62 1.46 5.70
CA VAL A 91 -2.76 0.56 5.47
C VAL A 91 -3.58 0.41 6.76
N ASP A 92 -4.90 0.69 6.74
CA ASP A 92 -5.75 0.73 7.95
C ASP A 92 -7.00 -0.20 7.94
N VAL A 93 -7.08 -1.25 7.10
CA VAL A 93 -8.25 -2.19 6.88
C VAL A 93 -9.36 -2.20 7.96
N ASP A 94 -10.65 -1.95 7.66
CA ASP A 94 -11.62 -2.82 6.95
C ASP A 94 -12.42 -2.11 5.82
N LYS A 95 -12.05 -2.31 4.54
CA LYS A 95 -12.96 -2.10 3.39
C LYS A 95 -13.04 -3.45 2.66
N ALA A 96 -14.08 -4.22 2.97
CA ALA A 96 -14.23 -5.67 2.75
C ALA A 96 -14.06 -6.23 1.33
N LEU A 97 -13.61 -5.44 0.35
CA LEU A 97 -13.11 -5.91 -0.92
C LEU A 97 -11.87 -5.07 -1.22
N LEU A 98 -10.70 -5.66 -0.96
CA LEU A 98 -9.67 -5.66 -1.98
C LEU A 98 -10.37 -5.82 -3.35
N SER A 99 -10.68 -4.72 -4.02
CA SER A 99 -10.62 -4.71 -5.47
C SER A 99 -9.13 -4.59 -5.78
N TYR A 100 -8.23 -5.55 -5.71
CA TYR A 100 -8.18 -7.00 -5.53
C TYR A 100 -6.67 -7.22 -5.40
N LEU A 101 -6.14 -7.79 -4.32
CA LEU A 101 -4.73 -8.20 -4.23
C LEU A 101 -3.66 -7.15 -4.64
N VAL A 102 -3.75 -5.86 -4.32
CA VAL A 102 -2.78 -4.90 -4.90
C VAL A 102 -2.56 -5.16 -6.41
N LEU A 103 -3.64 -5.42 -7.14
CA LEU A 103 -3.71 -5.14 -8.55
C LEU A 103 -3.76 -3.62 -8.69
N LEU A 104 -2.74 -2.98 -8.14
CA LEU A 104 -2.09 -1.86 -8.73
C LEU A 104 -1.47 -2.35 -10.06
N ARG A 105 -2.30 -2.84 -10.99
CA ARG A 105 -2.09 -2.30 -12.32
C ARG A 105 -2.43 -0.84 -12.14
N PHE A 106 -1.42 -0.08 -11.78
CA PHE A 106 -1.40 1.33 -12.03
C PHE A 106 -1.37 1.46 -13.55
N PHE A 107 -2.51 1.14 -14.17
CA PHE A 107 -2.87 1.76 -15.41
C PHE A 107 -2.86 3.25 -15.06
N SER A 108 -1.78 3.91 -15.42
CA SER A 108 -1.83 4.95 -16.42
C SER A 108 -3.08 5.83 -16.39
N CYS A 109 -3.60 6.21 -15.22
CA CYS A 109 -4.36 7.44 -15.14
C CYS A 109 -3.35 8.57 -15.04
N LEU A 110 -2.61 8.75 -16.13
CA LEU A 110 -1.68 9.84 -16.27
C LEU A 110 -2.47 10.99 -16.81
N ILE A 111 -2.66 11.99 -15.94
CA ILE A 111 -2.69 13.42 -16.25
C ILE A 111 -3.76 13.90 -17.26
N ASN A 112 -4.49 13.02 -17.97
CA ASN A 112 -5.36 13.39 -19.09
C ASN A 112 -6.80 12.87 -18.98
N GLU A 113 -7.19 12.19 -17.90
CA GLU A 113 -8.59 11.72 -17.74
C GLU A 113 -9.29 12.25 -16.48
N PHE A 114 -8.65 13.14 -15.73
CA PHE A 114 -9.23 13.76 -14.52
C PHE A 114 -9.33 15.29 -14.57
N PHE A 115 -9.16 15.90 -15.74
CA PHE A 115 -9.46 17.31 -15.99
C PHE A 115 -10.59 17.46 -17.01
#